data_AF-A0A498LPU7-F1
#
_entry.id   AF-A0A498LPU7-F1
#
_cell.length_a   1.000
_cell.length_b   1.000
_cell.length_c   1.000
_cell.angle_alpha   90.00
_cell.angle_beta   90.00
_cell.angle_gamma   90.00
#
_symmetry.space_group_name_H-M   'P 1'
#
loop_
_entity.id
_entity.type
_entity.pdbx_description
1 polymer ?
#
loop_
_entity_poly.entity_id
_entity_poly.type
_entity_poly.pdbx_seq_one_letter_code
_entity_poly.pdbx_strand_id
1 'polypeptide(L)'
;MKQTEPQKDRERLYLEVSTVNGAVSLPLHSSIVLFLLSYTECSSFHVYLVTDQADVLPSLSGLVPEGLVVSEVRRDELPGLVRMCRLPAALEPDVCFCRAGLAVVLRHIIQSVCQLTPGRKDVASLLGFKNTCLKACAEVSQWTRLCELDIPSAVEEHLRNPEDQMCRLPAAILNLEKRLGEPVKVHNDDKIRRQKLQQQKKSDSKLKGPGTEMESHPNESHPGVELSAALAKLSADAVPSPSTRERSDIRKVKTTDLPELEHVFAEGLYFTLTDVVLLPCIHQYLVSLQKHTPCTLSNLPLLLRWYQRVQELPSVLRAAKDCGMALLSLSMTDPCPPQTEAPLPSGADQEGPKLKQEPFIGGPRPTLTKLQENGIDAVYSAHPCPSWTVDWESLPAAVNPTEAHMTYSVSCTAEIISQASLKS
;
A
#
# COMPACT_ATOMS: atom_id res chain seq x y z
N MET A 1 8.93 -40.71 13.55
CA MET A 1 7.96 -40.01 14.41
C MET A 1 8.44 -38.56 14.55
N LYS A 2 7.91 -37.64 13.75
CA LYS A 2 8.17 -36.21 13.92
C LYS A 2 7.30 -35.73 15.07
N GLN A 3 7.91 -35.22 16.12
CA GLN A 3 7.21 -34.57 17.22
C GLN A 3 6.56 -33.30 16.67
N THR A 4 5.23 -33.27 16.72
CA THR A 4 4.42 -32.07 16.51
C THR A 4 4.61 -31.20 17.75
N GLU A 5 5.30 -30.08 17.63
CA GLU A 5 5.29 -29.05 18.68
C GLU A 5 3.84 -28.60 18.93
N PRO A 6 3.47 -28.31 20.19
CA PRO A 6 2.09 -27.98 20.54
C PRO A 6 1.66 -26.70 19.83
N GLN A 7 0.52 -26.79 19.14
CA GLN A 7 -0.13 -25.77 18.30
C GLN A 7 -0.59 -24.49 19.05
N LYS A 8 -0.10 -24.25 20.27
CA LYS A 8 -0.71 -23.37 21.27
C LYS A 8 -0.30 -21.89 21.17
N ASP A 9 0.83 -21.58 20.52
CA ASP A 9 1.44 -20.23 20.55
C ASP A 9 1.26 -19.42 19.25
N ARG A 10 0.43 -19.89 18.31
CA ARG A 10 0.21 -19.13 17.06
C ARG A 10 -0.78 -17.99 17.30
N GLU A 11 -0.39 -16.79 16.86
CA GLU A 11 -1.32 -15.67 16.75
C GLU A 11 -2.46 -16.03 15.79
N ARG A 12 -3.68 -15.58 16.13
CA ARG A 12 -4.89 -15.93 15.40
C ARG A 12 -5.30 -14.77 14.52
N LEU A 13 -5.42 -15.03 13.21
CA LEU A 13 -5.76 -14.01 12.23
C LEU A 13 -7.16 -14.27 11.66
N TYR A 14 -8.07 -13.34 11.86
CA TYR A 14 -9.46 -13.46 11.47
C TYR A 14 -9.72 -12.67 10.18
N LEU A 15 -10.19 -13.36 9.15
CA LEU A 15 -10.46 -12.82 7.82
C LEU A 15 -11.92 -13.07 7.46
N GLU A 16 -12.58 -12.08 6.86
CA GLU A 16 -13.97 -12.22 6.44
C GLU A 16 -14.08 -13.08 5.16
N VAL A 17 -15.15 -13.85 5.07
CA VAL A 17 -15.58 -14.51 3.83
C VAL A 17 -16.99 -14.01 3.49
N SER A 18 -17.20 -13.66 2.23
CA SER A 18 -18.49 -13.15 1.73
C SER A 18 -19.17 -14.17 0.84
N THR A 19 -20.48 -14.01 0.67
CA THR A 19 -21.26 -14.74 -0.32
C THR A 19 -21.86 -13.76 -1.31
N VAL A 20 -21.50 -13.88 -2.57
CA VAL A 20 -22.00 -13.03 -3.65
C VAL A 20 -22.76 -13.92 -4.63
N ASN A 21 -24.05 -13.65 -4.83
CA ASN A 21 -24.92 -14.44 -5.72
C ASN A 21 -24.93 -15.95 -5.40
N GLY A 22 -24.82 -16.32 -4.11
CA GLY A 22 -24.77 -17.71 -3.66
C GLY A 22 -23.40 -18.39 -3.79
N ALA A 23 -22.41 -17.73 -4.39
CA ALA A 23 -21.03 -18.22 -4.46
C ALA A 23 -20.19 -17.63 -3.33
N VAL A 24 -19.36 -18.48 -2.72
CA VAL A 24 -18.36 -18.05 -1.73
C VAL A 24 -17.29 -17.20 -2.42
N SER A 25 -16.91 -16.10 -1.78
CA SER A 25 -15.93 -15.14 -2.29
C SER A 25 -15.12 -14.56 -1.13
N LEU A 26 -13.92 -14.08 -1.43
CA LEU A 26 -13.09 -13.35 -0.48
C LEU A 26 -13.25 -11.85 -0.72
N PRO A 27 -13.67 -11.06 0.28
CA PRO A 27 -13.55 -9.61 0.24
C PRO A 27 -12.11 -9.18 -0.06
N LEU A 28 -11.94 -7.97 -0.59
CA LEU A 28 -10.61 -7.50 -1.00
C LEU A 28 -9.65 -7.42 0.18
N HIS A 29 -10.11 -6.96 1.36
CA HIS A 29 -9.28 -6.93 2.56
C HIS A 29 -8.73 -8.32 2.94
N SER A 30 -9.56 -9.36 2.90
CA SER A 30 -9.12 -10.74 3.15
C SER A 30 -8.14 -11.24 2.09
N SER A 31 -8.42 -10.94 0.82
CA SER A 31 -7.56 -11.31 -0.31
C SER A 31 -6.17 -10.66 -0.23
N ILE A 32 -6.10 -9.38 0.18
CA ILE A 32 -4.83 -8.67 0.39
C ILE A 32 -4.00 -9.32 1.49
N VAL A 33 -4.64 -9.71 2.61
CA VAL A 33 -3.92 -10.34 3.72
C VAL A 33 -3.37 -11.70 3.32
N LEU A 34 -4.16 -12.53 2.64
CA LEU A 34 -3.70 -13.82 2.12
C LEU A 34 -2.56 -13.66 1.12
N PHE A 35 -2.67 -12.65 0.23
CA PHE A 35 -1.62 -12.32 -0.72
C PHE A 35 -0.31 -11.92 -0.01
N LEU A 36 -0.35 -11.09 1.03
CA LEU A 36 0.84 -10.73 1.81
C LEU A 36 1.44 -11.94 2.54
N LEU A 37 0.60 -12.79 3.15
CA LEU A 37 1.06 -14.02 3.81
C LEU A 37 1.81 -14.92 2.83
N SER A 38 1.29 -15.09 1.61
CA SER A 38 1.99 -15.83 0.56
C SER A 38 3.27 -15.12 0.09
N TYR A 39 3.20 -13.81 -0.18
CA TYR A 39 4.35 -13.01 -0.61
C TYR A 39 5.54 -13.13 0.34
N THR A 40 5.26 -13.03 1.65
CA THR A 40 6.27 -13.07 2.71
C THR A 40 6.66 -14.49 3.13
N GLU A 41 5.91 -15.50 2.66
CA GLU A 41 6.03 -16.91 3.07
C GLU A 41 5.80 -17.07 4.59
N CYS A 42 4.88 -16.29 5.14
CA CYS A 42 4.58 -16.24 6.56
C CYS A 42 3.59 -17.33 6.97
N SER A 43 4.04 -18.26 7.82
CA SER A 43 3.22 -19.37 8.34
C SER A 43 3.01 -19.33 9.86
N SER A 44 3.39 -18.22 10.52
CA SER A 44 3.29 -18.06 11.98
C SER A 44 1.87 -17.83 12.49
N PHE A 45 0.94 -17.47 11.62
CA PHE A 45 -0.45 -17.22 11.98
C PHE A 45 -1.32 -18.47 11.77
N HIS A 46 -2.30 -18.67 12.65
CA HIS A 46 -3.46 -19.52 12.37
C HIS A 46 -4.56 -18.64 11.80
N VAL A 47 -4.93 -18.88 10.53
CA VAL A 47 -5.96 -18.12 9.83
C VAL A 47 -7.34 -18.70 10.12
N TYR A 48 -8.25 -17.86 10.60
CA TYR A 48 -9.66 -18.15 10.80
C TYR A 48 -10.49 -17.42 9.74
N LEU A 49 -11.17 -18.19 8.90
CA LEU A 49 -12.12 -17.68 7.91
C LEU A 49 -13.48 -17.52 8.59
N VAL A 50 -13.93 -16.28 8.68
CA VAL A 50 -15.16 -15.90 9.38
C VAL A 50 -16.32 -15.94 8.41
N THR A 51 -17.25 -16.88 8.63
CA THR A 51 -18.41 -17.11 7.78
C THR A 51 -19.58 -17.67 8.59
N ASP A 52 -20.80 -17.35 8.20
CA ASP A 52 -22.01 -17.96 8.76
C ASP A 52 -22.44 -19.21 7.96
N GLN A 53 -21.81 -19.46 6.81
CA GLN A 53 -22.00 -20.65 5.98
C GLN A 53 -21.05 -21.77 6.43
N ALA A 54 -21.53 -23.02 6.38
CA ALA A 54 -20.71 -24.19 6.68
C ALA A 54 -19.95 -24.68 5.44
N ASP A 55 -18.74 -25.20 5.63
CA ASP A 55 -17.95 -25.91 4.62
C ASP A 55 -17.62 -25.05 3.39
N VAL A 56 -17.13 -23.83 3.64
CA VAL A 56 -16.72 -22.87 2.59
C VAL A 56 -15.30 -23.13 2.09
N LEU A 57 -14.46 -23.79 2.90
CA LEU A 57 -13.05 -24.02 2.63
C LEU A 57 -12.79 -24.77 1.31
N PRO A 58 -13.56 -25.83 0.94
CA PRO A 58 -13.41 -26.47 -0.36
C PRO A 58 -13.69 -25.52 -1.53
N SER A 59 -14.65 -24.60 -1.37
CA SER A 59 -15.01 -23.60 -2.40
C SER A 59 -13.96 -22.49 -2.54
N LEU A 60 -13.12 -22.30 -1.52
CA LEU A 60 -12.01 -21.36 -1.52
C LEU A 60 -10.67 -22.01 -1.90
N SER A 61 -10.70 -23.30 -2.29
CA SER A 61 -9.52 -24.01 -2.76
C SER A 61 -8.88 -23.28 -3.94
N GLY A 62 -7.57 -23.03 -3.85
CA GLY A 62 -6.81 -22.26 -4.84
C GLY A 62 -6.82 -20.74 -4.63
N LEU A 63 -7.68 -20.19 -3.78
CA LEU A 63 -7.62 -18.78 -3.35
C LEU A 63 -6.84 -18.61 -2.04
N VAL A 64 -6.75 -19.67 -1.25
CA VAL A 64 -6.02 -19.72 0.01
C VAL A 64 -4.70 -20.47 -0.19
N PRO A 65 -3.55 -19.84 0.14
CA PRO A 65 -2.24 -20.49 -0.01
C PRO A 65 -2.12 -21.81 0.76
N GLU A 66 -1.67 -22.88 0.09
CA GLU A 66 -1.62 -24.24 0.65
C GLU A 66 -0.76 -24.39 1.93
N GLY A 67 0.21 -23.51 2.12
CA GLY A 67 1.11 -23.54 3.29
C GLY A 67 0.52 -22.95 4.58
N LEU A 68 -0.70 -22.41 4.54
CA LEU A 68 -1.33 -21.78 5.70
C LEU A 68 -2.13 -22.78 6.52
N VAL A 69 -2.12 -22.60 7.85
CA VAL A 69 -3.02 -23.32 8.75
C VAL A 69 -4.32 -22.53 8.82
N VAL A 70 -5.40 -23.12 8.31
CA VAL A 70 -6.68 -22.44 8.11
C VAL A 70 -7.81 -23.20 8.80
N SER A 71 -8.75 -22.48 9.41
CA SER A 71 -9.97 -23.04 9.98
C SER A 71 -11.15 -22.10 9.76
N GLU A 72 -12.36 -22.63 9.79
CA GLU A 72 -13.59 -21.83 9.74
C GLU A 72 -14.03 -21.46 11.15
N VAL A 73 -14.67 -20.29 11.29
CA VAL A 73 -15.31 -19.87 12.53
C VAL A 73 -16.55 -19.05 12.22
N ARG A 74 -17.61 -19.25 13.01
CA ARG A 74 -18.83 -18.47 12.87
C ARG A 74 -18.68 -17.10 13.54
N ARG A 75 -19.44 -16.10 13.07
CA ARG A 75 -19.38 -14.76 13.67
C ARG A 75 -19.78 -14.75 15.16
N ASP A 76 -20.73 -15.60 15.55
CA ASP A 76 -21.17 -15.76 16.93
C ASP A 76 -20.15 -16.47 17.84
N GLU A 77 -19.20 -17.21 17.24
CA GLU A 77 -18.12 -17.91 17.93
C GLU A 77 -16.84 -17.08 18.03
N LEU A 78 -16.80 -15.89 17.43
CA LEU A 78 -15.64 -15.01 17.51
C LEU A 78 -15.33 -14.60 18.96
N PRO A 79 -14.04 -14.50 19.34
CA PRO A 79 -13.66 -13.90 20.61
C PRO A 79 -14.23 -12.50 20.78
N GLY A 80 -14.61 -12.13 22.00
CA GLY A 80 -15.29 -10.85 22.28
C GLY A 80 -14.53 -9.62 21.76
N LEU A 81 -13.20 -9.60 21.90
CA LEU A 81 -12.35 -8.52 21.38
C LEU A 81 -12.44 -8.41 19.85
N VAL A 82 -12.33 -9.54 19.14
CA VAL A 82 -12.37 -9.59 17.67
C VAL A 82 -13.74 -9.17 17.15
N ARG A 83 -14.82 -9.55 17.84
CA ARG A 83 -16.19 -9.17 17.47
C ARG A 83 -16.43 -7.65 17.52
N MET A 84 -15.61 -6.92 18.28
CA MET A 84 -15.69 -5.45 18.38
C MET A 84 -14.82 -4.72 17.35
N CYS A 85 -14.09 -5.48 16.54
CA CYS A 85 -13.23 -4.97 15.49
C CYS A 85 -13.85 -5.20 14.12
N ARG A 86 -13.49 -4.35 13.15
CA ARG A 86 -13.65 -4.70 11.73
C ARG A 86 -12.54 -5.66 11.34
N LEU A 87 -12.86 -6.65 10.52
CA LEU A 87 -11.87 -7.57 9.97
C LEU A 87 -11.10 -6.87 8.82
N PRO A 88 -9.80 -7.17 8.62
CA PRO A 88 -9.03 -8.22 9.29
C PRO A 88 -8.62 -7.85 10.71
N ALA A 89 -8.47 -8.85 11.56
CA ALA A 89 -8.03 -8.69 12.94
C ALA A 89 -7.07 -9.80 13.37
N ALA A 90 -5.97 -9.46 14.02
CA ALA A 90 -5.02 -10.39 14.63
C ALA A 90 -5.17 -10.35 16.16
N LEU A 91 -5.41 -11.51 16.77
CA LEU A 91 -5.54 -11.68 18.21
C LEU A 91 -4.32 -12.43 18.76
N GLU A 92 -3.70 -11.83 19.76
CA GLU A 92 -2.63 -12.44 20.57
C GLU A 92 -3.27 -13.15 21.77
N PRO A 93 -3.34 -14.50 21.80
CA PRO A 93 -4.19 -15.24 22.72
C PRO A 93 -3.90 -14.99 24.21
N ASP A 94 -2.61 -14.84 24.56
CA ASP A 94 -2.16 -14.77 25.96
C ASP A 94 -2.19 -13.35 26.55
N VAL A 95 -2.28 -12.33 25.69
CA VAL A 95 -2.11 -10.91 26.09
C VAL A 95 -3.42 -10.13 26.00
N CYS A 96 -4.54 -10.79 25.61
CA CYS A 96 -5.82 -10.13 25.34
C CYS A 96 -5.66 -8.88 24.44
N PHE A 97 -4.74 -8.95 23.49
CA PHE A 97 -4.40 -7.83 22.63
C PHE A 97 -4.84 -8.12 21.19
N CYS A 98 -5.60 -7.20 20.61
CA CYS A 98 -6.11 -7.33 19.25
C CYS A 98 -5.63 -6.16 18.39
N ARG A 99 -5.05 -6.50 17.24
CA ARG A 99 -4.65 -5.57 16.19
C ARG A 99 -5.70 -5.65 15.09
N ALA A 100 -6.39 -4.55 14.81
CA ALA A 100 -7.45 -4.51 13.80
C ALA A 100 -7.20 -3.41 12.76
N GLY A 101 -7.79 -3.58 11.58
CA GLY A 101 -7.52 -2.73 10.42
C GLY A 101 -6.43 -3.32 9.53
N LEU A 102 -6.61 -3.15 8.23
CA LEU A 102 -5.77 -3.77 7.20
C LEU A 102 -4.33 -3.27 7.31
N ALA A 103 -4.08 -1.96 7.33
CA ALA A 103 -2.71 -1.45 7.38
C ALA A 103 -1.97 -1.91 8.64
N VAL A 104 -2.67 -1.94 9.78
CA VAL A 104 -2.12 -2.39 11.07
C VAL A 104 -1.78 -3.88 11.03
N VAL A 105 -2.70 -4.72 10.57
CA VAL A 105 -2.52 -6.17 10.47
C VAL A 105 -1.41 -6.53 9.48
N LEU A 106 -1.37 -5.90 8.30
CA LEU A 106 -0.35 -6.19 7.29
C LEU A 106 1.05 -5.80 7.78
N ARG A 107 1.18 -4.64 8.44
CA ARG A 107 2.44 -4.23 9.05
C ARG A 107 2.87 -5.17 10.17
N HIS A 108 1.92 -5.66 10.97
CA HIS A 108 2.18 -6.67 12.00
C HIS A 108 2.72 -7.97 11.39
N ILE A 109 2.10 -8.48 10.32
CA ILE A 109 2.60 -9.66 9.59
C ILE A 109 4.06 -9.47 9.13
N ILE A 110 4.37 -8.32 8.51
CA ILE A 110 5.74 -7.99 8.08
C ILE A 110 6.70 -7.98 9.27
N GLN A 111 6.31 -7.35 10.38
CA GLN A 111 7.13 -7.27 11.59
C GLN A 111 7.36 -8.64 12.20
N SER A 112 6.34 -9.49 12.29
CA SER A 112 6.46 -10.87 12.79
C SER A 112 7.44 -11.69 11.94
N VAL A 113 7.38 -11.57 10.61
CA VAL A 113 8.35 -12.24 9.71
C VAL A 113 9.77 -11.72 9.94
N CYS A 114 9.96 -10.40 10.07
CA CYS A 114 11.28 -9.83 10.33
C CYS A 114 11.86 -10.22 11.69
N GLN A 115 11.01 -10.44 12.70
CA GLN A 115 11.42 -10.94 14.02
C GLN A 115 11.79 -12.42 13.97
N LEU A 116 10.98 -13.26 13.32
CA LEU A 116 11.20 -14.71 13.22
C LEU A 116 12.35 -15.07 12.27
N THR A 117 12.60 -14.27 11.24
CA THR A 117 13.68 -14.49 10.28
C THR A 117 14.51 -13.22 10.08
N PRO A 118 15.42 -12.91 11.04
CA PRO A 118 16.32 -11.78 10.92
C PRO A 118 17.17 -11.90 9.65
N GLY A 119 17.07 -10.91 8.76
CA GLY A 119 17.80 -10.90 7.48
C GLY A 119 16.93 -10.83 6.22
N ARG A 120 15.60 -11.01 6.36
CA ARG A 120 14.60 -10.78 5.30
C ARG A 120 14.46 -9.29 4.95
N LYS A 121 15.50 -8.71 4.34
CA LYS A 121 15.52 -7.30 3.92
C LYS A 121 14.49 -7.00 2.83
N ASP A 122 14.20 -7.98 1.99
CA ASP A 122 13.12 -7.96 1.00
C ASP A 122 11.77 -7.63 1.66
N VAL A 123 11.43 -8.34 2.74
CA VAL A 123 10.18 -8.13 3.49
C VAL A 123 10.22 -6.85 4.31
N ALA A 124 11.34 -6.57 4.99
CA ALA A 124 11.49 -5.34 5.76
C ALA A 124 11.34 -4.07 4.89
N SER A 125 11.78 -4.14 3.63
CA SER A 125 11.70 -3.02 2.69
C SER A 125 10.26 -2.62 2.34
N LEU A 126 9.29 -3.54 2.51
CA LEU A 126 7.87 -3.24 2.31
C LEU A 126 7.36 -2.14 3.24
N LEU A 127 7.94 -2.00 4.43
CA LEU A 127 7.56 -0.91 5.35
C LEU A 127 8.02 0.47 4.86
N GLY A 128 8.75 0.54 3.75
CA GLY A 128 9.22 1.77 3.14
C GLY A 128 10.34 2.45 3.95
N PHE A 129 10.68 3.66 3.55
CA PHE A 129 11.73 4.44 4.22
C PHE A 129 11.39 4.68 5.70
N LYS A 130 12.30 4.37 6.62
CA LYS A 130 12.09 4.48 8.08
C LYS A 130 10.83 3.77 8.59
N ASN A 131 10.39 2.72 7.88
CA ASN A 131 9.20 1.94 8.20
C ASN A 131 7.90 2.77 8.25
N THR A 132 7.76 3.83 7.42
CA THR A 132 6.60 4.74 7.44
C THR A 132 5.46 4.40 6.49
N CYS A 133 5.64 3.48 5.53
CA CYS A 133 4.61 3.11 4.55
C CYS A 133 3.34 2.61 5.27
N LEU A 134 2.20 3.25 5.01
CA LEU A 134 0.92 2.97 5.68
C LEU A 134 0.98 2.94 7.23
N LYS A 135 1.90 3.70 7.84
CA LYS A 135 2.04 3.75 9.30
C LYS A 135 0.93 4.59 9.97
N ALA A 136 0.49 5.65 9.31
CA ALA A 136 -0.56 6.53 9.79
C ALA A 136 -1.93 5.93 9.49
N CYS A 137 -2.89 6.07 10.41
CA CYS A 137 -4.24 5.53 10.25
C CYS A 137 -5.04 6.30 9.17
N ALA A 138 -6.12 5.69 8.69
CA ALA A 138 -6.94 6.22 7.60
C ALA A 138 -7.67 7.54 7.97
N GLU A 139 -7.84 7.83 9.25
CA GLU A 139 -8.45 9.06 9.75
C GLU A 139 -7.54 10.28 9.59
N VAL A 140 -6.22 10.07 9.58
CA VAL A 140 -5.22 11.16 9.56
C VAL A 140 -4.38 11.18 8.28
N SER A 141 -4.39 10.09 7.50
CA SER A 141 -3.63 9.95 6.27
C SER A 141 -4.57 9.70 5.10
N GLN A 142 -4.68 10.68 4.21
CA GLN A 142 -5.44 10.54 2.96
C GLN A 142 -4.91 9.39 2.10
N TRP A 143 -3.60 9.16 2.11
CA TRP A 143 -2.99 8.05 1.37
C TRP A 143 -3.37 6.69 1.96
N THR A 144 -3.33 6.56 3.29
CA THR A 144 -3.76 5.32 3.94
C THR A 144 -5.23 5.08 3.69
N ARG A 145 -6.07 6.12 3.83
CA ARG A 145 -7.51 6.05 3.54
C ARG A 145 -7.79 5.57 2.12
N LEU A 146 -7.08 6.14 1.14
CA LEU A 146 -7.23 5.78 -0.26
C LEU A 146 -6.92 4.29 -0.48
N CYS A 147 -5.80 3.82 0.06
CA CYS A 147 -5.32 2.44 -0.14
C CYS A 147 -6.16 1.40 0.63
N GLU A 148 -6.50 1.70 1.88
CA GLU A 148 -7.14 0.75 2.80
C GLU A 148 -8.67 0.75 2.72
N LEU A 149 -9.30 1.88 2.36
CA LEU A 149 -10.76 2.01 2.40
C LEU A 149 -11.32 2.35 1.03
N ASP A 150 -10.91 3.47 0.43
CA ASP A 150 -11.63 4.04 -0.72
C ASP A 150 -11.49 3.18 -1.98
N ILE A 151 -10.27 2.70 -2.30
CA ILE A 151 -10.03 1.84 -3.46
C ILE A 151 -10.72 0.48 -3.30
N PRO A 152 -10.51 -0.29 -2.21
CA PRO A 152 -11.21 -1.56 -2.04
C PRO A 152 -12.73 -1.41 -2.14
N SER A 153 -13.31 -0.40 -1.47
CA SER A 153 -14.75 -0.17 -1.47
C SER A 153 -15.28 0.15 -2.88
N ALA A 154 -14.59 1.03 -3.61
CA ALA A 154 -14.96 1.40 -4.97
C ALA A 154 -14.87 0.22 -5.95
N VAL A 155 -13.85 -0.64 -5.79
CA VAL A 155 -13.70 -1.84 -6.63
C VAL A 155 -14.80 -2.85 -6.30
N GLU A 156 -15.07 -3.15 -5.03
CA GLU A 156 -16.15 -4.07 -4.65
C GLU A 156 -17.52 -3.58 -5.10
N GLU A 157 -17.77 -2.27 -5.07
CA GLU A 157 -18.99 -1.67 -5.61
C GLU A 157 -19.09 -1.89 -7.13
N HIS A 158 -18.01 -1.64 -7.87
CA HIS A 158 -17.97 -1.92 -9.30
C HIS A 158 -18.20 -3.40 -9.62
N LEU A 159 -17.59 -4.32 -8.86
CA LEU A 159 -17.72 -5.76 -9.08
C LEU A 159 -19.14 -6.29 -8.83
N ARG A 160 -19.95 -5.61 -8.01
CA ARG A 160 -21.36 -5.97 -7.80
C ARG A 160 -22.21 -5.69 -9.05
N ASN A 161 -21.91 -4.62 -9.79
CA ASN A 161 -22.66 -4.21 -10.99
C ASN A 161 -21.70 -3.75 -12.11
N PRO A 162 -20.96 -4.68 -12.76
CA PRO A 162 -19.88 -4.31 -13.69
C PRO A 162 -20.38 -3.75 -15.04
N GLU A 163 -21.64 -4.00 -15.38
CA GLU A 163 -22.28 -3.59 -16.65
C GLU A 163 -23.02 -2.24 -16.55
N ASP A 164 -23.06 -1.61 -15.37
CA ASP A 164 -23.71 -0.32 -15.20
C ASP A 164 -22.98 0.75 -16.02
N GLN A 165 -23.53 1.08 -17.19
CA GLN A 165 -22.99 2.05 -18.16
C GLN A 165 -22.91 3.48 -17.59
N MET A 166 -23.55 3.75 -16.45
CA MET A 166 -23.46 5.04 -15.77
C MET A 166 -22.26 5.13 -14.81
N CYS A 167 -21.59 4.01 -14.51
CA CYS A 167 -20.38 4.01 -13.69
C CYS A 167 -19.19 4.58 -14.48
N ARG A 168 -19.05 5.90 -14.41
CA ARG A 168 -17.77 6.58 -14.66
C ARG A 168 -16.67 5.91 -13.83
N LEU A 169 -15.43 6.02 -14.30
CA LEU A 169 -14.24 5.60 -13.57
C LEU A 169 -14.34 6.03 -12.09
N PRO A 170 -14.22 5.10 -11.12
CA PRO A 170 -14.37 5.44 -9.72
C PRO A 170 -13.34 6.50 -9.30
N ALA A 171 -13.80 7.49 -8.52
CA ALA A 171 -12.95 8.61 -8.11
C ALA A 171 -11.67 8.15 -7.38
N ALA A 172 -11.75 7.06 -6.61
CA ALA A 172 -10.60 6.46 -5.94
C ALA A 172 -9.53 5.95 -6.94
N ILE A 173 -9.96 5.34 -8.04
CA ILE A 173 -9.07 4.85 -9.11
C ILE A 173 -8.47 6.02 -9.89
N LEU A 174 -9.27 7.05 -10.20
CA LEU A 174 -8.78 8.27 -10.84
C LEU A 174 -7.78 9.01 -9.95
N ASN A 175 -8.01 9.02 -8.64
CA ASN A 175 -7.06 9.60 -7.69
C ASN A 175 -5.75 8.82 -7.72
N LEU A 176 -5.77 7.48 -7.72
CA LEU A 176 -4.57 6.67 -7.87
C LEU A 176 -3.83 6.97 -9.19
N GLU A 177 -4.54 7.02 -10.33
CA GLU A 177 -3.96 7.37 -11.63
C GLU A 177 -3.27 8.75 -11.58
N LYS A 178 -3.94 9.75 -11.02
CA LYS A 178 -3.38 11.10 -10.83
C LYS A 178 -2.12 11.06 -9.96
N ARG A 179 -2.14 10.31 -8.85
CA ARG A 179 -1.02 10.18 -7.91
C ARG A 179 0.20 9.52 -8.58
N LEU A 180 0.00 8.53 -9.43
CA LEU A 180 1.08 7.90 -10.21
C LEU A 180 1.75 8.87 -11.20
N GLY A 181 1.06 9.95 -11.58
CA GLY A 181 1.59 11.01 -12.45
C GLY A 181 2.30 12.15 -11.72
N GLU A 182 2.29 12.16 -10.38
CA GLU A 182 2.97 13.18 -9.60
C GLU A 182 4.50 12.92 -9.53
N PRO A 183 5.33 13.97 -9.38
CA PRO A 183 6.77 13.78 -9.26
C PRO A 183 7.15 13.09 -7.95
N VAL A 184 8.02 12.08 -8.06
CA VAL A 184 8.50 11.30 -6.91
C VAL A 184 9.54 12.09 -6.11
N LYS A 185 9.49 11.95 -4.78
CA LYS A 185 10.54 12.42 -3.87
C LYS A 185 11.10 11.25 -3.08
N VAL A 186 12.41 11.02 -3.16
CA VAL A 186 13.10 9.97 -2.38
C VAL A 186 14.25 10.55 -1.55
N HIS A 187 14.73 9.81 -0.54
CA HIS A 187 15.82 10.29 0.32
C HIS A 187 17.12 10.66 -0.43
N ASN A 188 17.36 10.06 -1.60
CA ASN A 188 18.50 10.36 -2.48
C ASN A 188 18.08 11.10 -3.77
N ASP A 189 17.00 11.89 -3.70
CA ASP A 189 16.36 12.55 -4.86
C ASP A 189 17.37 13.23 -5.79
N ASP A 190 18.13 14.18 -5.24
CA ASP A 190 19.15 14.93 -5.97
C ASP A 190 20.18 14.03 -6.66
N LYS A 191 20.61 12.94 -6.00
CA LYS A 191 21.60 12.01 -6.55
C LYS A 191 21.03 11.30 -7.78
N ILE A 192 19.80 10.81 -7.69
CA ILE A 192 19.16 10.04 -8.77
C ILE A 192 18.78 10.99 -9.92
N ARG A 193 18.26 12.18 -9.63
CA ARG A 193 17.92 13.18 -10.65
C ARG A 193 19.15 13.69 -11.40
N ARG A 194 20.28 13.84 -10.71
CA ARG A 194 21.57 14.13 -11.37
C ARG A 194 22.00 12.97 -12.28
N GLN A 195 21.86 11.71 -11.85
CA GLN A 195 22.13 10.54 -12.70
C GLN A 195 21.23 10.51 -13.96
N LYS A 196 19.93 10.80 -13.81
CA LYS A 196 18.97 10.96 -14.92
C LYS A 196 19.44 12.02 -15.92
N LEU A 197 19.86 13.18 -15.43
CA LEU A 197 20.44 14.23 -16.27
C LEU A 197 21.72 13.79 -16.99
N GLN A 198 22.60 13.01 -16.34
CA GLN A 198 23.81 12.50 -17.00
C GLN A 198 23.46 11.53 -18.14
N GLN A 199 22.45 10.68 -17.96
CA GLN A 199 22.01 9.75 -18.99
C GLN A 199 21.36 10.49 -20.16
N GLN A 200 20.48 11.47 -19.90
CA GLN A 200 19.85 12.29 -20.94
C GLN A 200 20.90 13.06 -21.77
N LYS A 201 21.91 13.65 -21.13
CA LYS A 201 23.01 14.32 -21.85
C LYS A 201 23.87 13.35 -22.67
N LYS A 202 24.05 12.11 -22.20
CA LYS A 202 24.79 11.07 -22.94
C LYS A 202 24.01 10.59 -24.16
N SER A 203 22.70 10.38 -24.06
CA SER A 203 21.85 10.04 -25.21
C SER A 203 21.85 11.18 -26.24
N ASP A 204 21.70 12.43 -25.81
CA ASP A 204 21.72 13.60 -26.71
C ASP A 204 23.07 13.77 -27.42
N SER A 205 24.18 13.41 -26.76
CA SER A 205 25.52 13.47 -27.38
C SER A 205 25.76 12.36 -28.42
N LYS A 206 25.16 11.18 -28.24
CA LYS A 206 25.24 10.07 -29.22
C LYS A 206 24.44 10.36 -30.49
N LEU A 207 23.33 11.08 -30.36
CA LEU A 207 22.50 11.53 -31.49
C LEU A 207 23.15 12.64 -32.35
N LYS A 208 24.25 13.26 -31.88
CA LYS A 208 24.95 14.37 -32.56
C LYS A 208 26.34 14.01 -33.11
N GLY A 209 26.73 12.73 -33.13
CA GLY A 209 27.99 12.28 -33.73
C GLY A 209 27.92 12.21 -35.27
N PRO A 210 29.00 12.53 -36.01
CA PRO A 210 29.00 12.48 -37.46
C PRO A 210 29.18 11.04 -37.96
N GLY A 211 28.16 10.51 -38.65
CA GLY A 211 28.27 9.42 -39.62
C GLY A 211 28.72 8.05 -39.08
N THR A 212 27.78 7.23 -38.62
CA THR A 212 27.84 5.78 -38.84
C THR A 212 26.41 5.28 -38.96
N GLU A 213 25.96 5.02 -40.19
CA GLU A 213 24.76 4.24 -40.46
C GLU A 213 25.04 2.81 -39.97
N MET A 214 24.52 2.47 -38.80
CA MET A 214 24.38 1.10 -38.36
C MET A 214 22.95 1.00 -37.86
N GLU A 215 22.15 0.20 -38.57
CA GLU A 215 20.73 0.01 -38.35
C GLU A 215 20.44 -0.23 -36.87
N SER A 216 19.84 0.77 -36.22
CA SER A 216 19.36 0.66 -34.85
C SER A 216 18.04 -0.11 -34.89
N HIS A 217 18.09 -1.41 -34.63
CA HIS A 217 16.91 -2.14 -34.18
C HIS A 217 16.34 -1.43 -32.93
N PRO A 218 15.06 -1.03 -32.89
CA PRO A 218 14.55 -0.11 -31.86
C PRO A 218 14.36 -0.71 -30.45
N ASN A 219 14.87 -1.90 -30.13
CA ASN A 219 14.31 -2.69 -29.03
C ASN A 219 15.27 -3.23 -27.96
N GLU A 220 16.48 -2.66 -27.79
CA GLU A 220 17.24 -2.88 -26.56
C GLU A 220 17.01 -1.72 -25.59
N SER A 221 15.91 -1.81 -24.85
CA SER A 221 15.51 -0.86 -23.81
C SER A 221 16.45 -0.98 -22.60
N HIS A 222 17.49 -0.16 -22.56
CA HIS A 222 18.20 0.06 -21.31
C HIS A 222 17.19 0.53 -20.24
N PRO A 223 17.15 -0.10 -19.05
CA PRO A 223 16.21 0.30 -18.01
C PRO A 223 16.47 1.75 -17.61
N GLY A 224 15.41 2.56 -17.58
CA GLY A 224 15.49 3.96 -17.13
C GLY A 224 16.15 4.08 -15.75
N VAL A 225 16.68 5.26 -15.41
CA VAL A 225 17.41 5.48 -14.14
C VAL A 225 16.57 5.09 -12.93
N GLU A 226 15.28 5.37 -12.96
CA GLU A 226 14.30 5.02 -11.95
C GLU A 226 14.20 3.51 -11.75
N LEU A 227 14.01 2.76 -12.84
CA LEU A 227 13.92 1.30 -12.80
C LEU A 227 15.25 0.68 -12.35
N SER A 228 16.38 1.22 -12.83
CA SER A 228 17.71 0.80 -12.38
C SER A 228 17.91 1.04 -10.88
N ALA A 229 17.48 2.19 -10.36
CA ALA A 229 17.55 2.52 -8.94
C ALA A 229 16.63 1.63 -8.09
N ALA A 230 15.46 1.28 -8.62
CA ALA A 230 14.50 0.37 -8.00
C ALA A 230 15.08 -1.05 -7.88
N LEU A 231 15.59 -1.60 -8.98
CA LEU A 231 16.20 -2.93 -9.03
C LEU A 231 17.43 -3.03 -8.12
N ALA A 232 18.26 -1.99 -8.07
CA ALA A 232 19.42 -1.94 -7.19
C ALA A 232 19.06 -1.93 -5.69
N LYS A 233 17.84 -1.55 -5.32
CA LYS A 233 17.35 -1.68 -3.94
C LYS A 233 16.77 -3.06 -3.63
N LEU A 234 16.26 -3.75 -4.64
CA LEU A 234 15.73 -5.11 -4.51
C LEU A 234 16.85 -6.17 -4.49
N SER A 235 18.01 -5.91 -5.11
CA SER A 235 19.14 -6.84 -5.08
C SER A 235 19.91 -6.78 -3.76
N ALA A 236 20.05 -7.92 -3.09
CA ALA A 236 20.82 -8.05 -1.84
C ALA A 236 22.33 -7.80 -2.02
N ASP A 237 22.83 -7.95 -3.25
CA ASP A 237 24.25 -7.83 -3.66
C ASP A 237 24.60 -6.48 -4.29
N ALA A 238 23.89 -5.39 -3.95
CA ALA A 238 24.21 -4.07 -4.47
C ALA A 238 25.61 -3.60 -4.01
N VAL A 239 26.64 -3.94 -4.81
CA VAL A 239 28.00 -3.42 -4.67
C VAL A 239 27.92 -1.89 -4.81
N PRO A 240 28.51 -1.11 -3.89
CA PRO A 240 28.58 0.32 -4.07
C PRO A 240 29.31 0.59 -5.38
N SER A 241 28.63 1.25 -6.32
CA SER A 241 29.28 1.67 -7.56
C SER A 241 30.49 2.53 -7.21
N PRO A 242 31.65 2.31 -7.86
CA PRO A 242 32.82 3.14 -7.61
C PRO A 242 32.43 4.61 -7.83
N SER A 243 32.91 5.47 -6.94
CA SER A 243 32.60 6.91 -6.97
C SER A 243 33.23 7.54 -8.22
N THR A 244 32.56 7.42 -9.36
CA THR A 244 32.97 8.09 -10.58
C THR A 244 32.82 9.58 -10.32
N ARG A 245 33.95 10.31 -10.35
CA ARG A 245 34.01 11.74 -10.06
C ARG A 245 33.03 12.46 -11.00
N GLU A 246 31.91 12.92 -10.44
CA GLU A 246 30.86 13.59 -11.20
C GLU A 246 31.44 14.77 -11.98
N ARG A 247 31.00 14.90 -13.22
CA ARG A 247 31.42 15.95 -14.16
C ARG A 247 31.00 17.34 -13.63
N SER A 248 31.91 18.31 -13.72
CA SER A 248 31.77 19.64 -13.12
C SER A 248 30.54 20.43 -13.62
N ASP A 249 30.08 20.15 -14.83
CA ASP A 249 28.91 20.75 -15.46
C ASP A 249 27.57 20.23 -14.89
N ILE A 250 27.54 19.04 -14.27
CA ILE A 250 26.35 18.48 -13.62
C ILE A 250 26.24 18.94 -12.16
N ARG A 251 27.38 19.14 -11.48
CA ARG A 251 27.42 19.68 -10.11
C ARG A 251 26.93 21.13 -10.01
N LYS A 252 27.10 21.90 -11.10
CA LYS A 252 26.71 23.33 -11.15
C LYS A 252 25.23 23.55 -11.48
N VAL A 253 24.48 22.51 -11.82
CA VAL A 253 23.04 22.63 -12.11
C VAL A 253 22.27 22.82 -10.81
N LYS A 254 21.41 23.85 -10.77
CA LYS A 254 20.51 24.11 -9.65
C LYS A 254 19.54 22.96 -9.48
N THR A 255 19.20 22.63 -8.24
CA THR A 255 18.27 21.52 -7.94
C THR A 255 16.90 21.70 -8.60
N THR A 256 16.44 22.94 -8.80
CA THR A 256 15.19 23.26 -9.51
C THR A 256 15.19 22.87 -10.98
N ASP A 257 16.38 22.75 -11.59
CA ASP A 257 16.55 22.52 -13.02
C ASP A 257 16.84 21.04 -13.31
N LEU A 258 16.79 20.18 -12.28
CA LEU A 258 16.99 18.74 -12.41
C LEU A 258 15.71 18.04 -12.89
N PRO A 259 15.81 17.06 -13.80
CA PRO A 259 14.65 16.33 -14.32
C PRO A 259 13.90 15.65 -13.17
N GLU A 260 12.57 15.66 -13.21
CA GLU A 260 11.72 15.00 -12.21
C GLU A 260 11.85 13.48 -12.29
N LEU A 261 11.65 12.81 -11.15
CA LEU A 261 11.60 11.35 -11.08
C LEU A 261 10.15 10.90 -11.26
N GLU A 262 9.98 9.80 -11.98
CA GLU A 262 8.67 9.19 -12.22
C GLU A 262 8.45 8.01 -11.28
N HIS A 263 7.17 7.71 -11.01
CA HIS A 263 6.80 6.52 -10.28
C HIS A 263 7.23 5.26 -11.03
N VAL A 264 7.90 4.34 -10.32
CA VAL A 264 8.06 2.94 -10.72
C VAL A 264 6.95 2.12 -10.09
N PHE A 265 6.67 2.40 -8.81
CA PHE A 265 5.72 1.78 -7.91
C PHE A 265 4.82 2.85 -7.26
N ALA A 266 3.81 2.44 -6.49
CA ALA A 266 2.72 3.32 -6.05
C ALA A 266 3.17 4.51 -5.19
N GLU A 267 4.09 4.32 -4.24
CA GLU A 267 4.63 5.41 -3.41
C GLU A 267 5.82 6.14 -4.06
N GLY A 268 6.47 5.55 -5.07
CA GLY A 268 7.62 6.15 -5.72
C GLY A 268 8.48 5.16 -6.50
N LEU A 269 9.79 5.13 -6.20
CA LEU A 269 10.73 4.27 -6.91
C LEU A 269 10.77 2.83 -6.39
N TYR A 270 10.33 2.59 -5.16
CA TYR A 270 10.55 1.33 -4.47
C TYR A 270 9.24 0.59 -4.24
N PHE A 271 9.28 -0.73 -4.36
CA PHE A 271 8.15 -1.59 -4.06
C PHE A 271 7.91 -1.59 -2.55
N THR A 272 6.68 -1.30 -2.14
CA THR A 272 6.30 -1.13 -0.74
C THR A 272 5.02 -1.90 -0.41
N LEU A 273 4.63 -1.87 0.86
CA LEU A 273 3.37 -2.45 1.32
C LEU A 273 2.16 -1.85 0.57
N THR A 274 2.22 -0.60 0.12
CA THR A 274 1.15 -0.03 -0.69
C THR A 274 0.94 -0.80 -2.00
N ASP A 275 2.00 -1.23 -2.66
CA ASP A 275 1.87 -2.01 -3.90
C ASP A 275 1.21 -3.37 -3.64
N VAL A 276 1.54 -3.99 -2.50
CA VAL A 276 0.91 -5.25 -2.04
C VAL A 276 -0.58 -5.06 -1.76
N VAL A 277 -0.96 -3.94 -1.15
CA VAL A 277 -2.37 -3.60 -0.86
C VAL A 277 -3.16 -3.34 -2.15
N LEU A 278 -2.58 -2.58 -3.07
CA LEU A 278 -3.28 -2.16 -4.29
C LEU A 278 -3.43 -3.30 -5.28
N LEU A 279 -2.44 -4.20 -5.40
CA LEU A 279 -2.41 -5.19 -6.48
C LEU A 279 -3.68 -6.06 -6.57
N PRO A 280 -4.17 -6.72 -5.50
CA PRO A 280 -5.39 -7.53 -5.60
C PRO A 280 -6.62 -6.71 -6.01
N CYS A 281 -6.74 -5.48 -5.49
CA CYS A 281 -7.85 -4.57 -5.83
C CYS A 281 -7.82 -4.20 -7.30
N ILE A 282 -6.67 -3.70 -7.77
CA ILE A 282 -6.52 -3.25 -9.15
C ILE A 282 -6.59 -4.42 -10.12
N HIS A 283 -6.07 -5.59 -9.76
CA HIS A 283 -6.20 -6.79 -10.56
C HIS A 283 -7.67 -7.12 -10.85
N GLN A 284 -8.50 -7.25 -9.80
CA GLN A 284 -9.92 -7.56 -9.96
C GLN A 284 -10.66 -6.49 -10.77
N TYR A 285 -10.31 -5.22 -10.53
CA TYR A 285 -10.86 -4.11 -11.30
C TYR A 285 -10.51 -4.19 -12.79
N LEU A 286 -9.24 -4.44 -13.13
CA LEU A 286 -8.79 -4.56 -14.51
C LEU A 286 -9.38 -5.79 -15.21
N VAL A 287 -9.55 -6.92 -14.51
CA VAL A 287 -10.24 -8.11 -15.03
C VAL A 287 -11.68 -7.77 -15.42
N SER A 288 -12.39 -7.04 -14.54
CA SER A 288 -13.75 -6.57 -14.82
C SER A 288 -13.80 -5.61 -16.01
N LEU A 289 -12.92 -4.60 -16.04
CA LEU A 289 -12.85 -3.64 -17.14
C LEU A 289 -12.54 -4.33 -18.48
N GLN A 290 -11.58 -5.24 -18.52
CA GLN A 290 -11.23 -5.96 -19.75
C GLN A 290 -12.42 -6.77 -20.29
N LYS A 291 -13.24 -7.33 -19.40
CA LYS A 291 -14.41 -8.13 -19.77
C LYS A 291 -15.60 -7.29 -20.21
N HIS A 292 -15.86 -6.17 -19.53
CA HIS A 292 -17.11 -5.41 -19.69
C HIS A 292 -16.95 -4.07 -20.40
N THR A 293 -15.83 -3.35 -20.21
CA THR A 293 -15.60 -1.99 -20.74
C THR A 293 -14.13 -1.76 -21.14
N PRO A 294 -13.58 -2.51 -22.11
CA PRO A 294 -12.14 -2.49 -22.41
C PRO A 294 -11.62 -1.14 -22.94
N CYS A 295 -12.47 -0.31 -23.55
CA CYS A 295 -12.10 1.02 -24.01
C CYS A 295 -11.66 1.96 -22.85
N THR A 296 -12.21 1.75 -21.66
CA THR A 296 -11.91 2.53 -20.45
C THR A 296 -10.45 2.39 -20.01
N LEU A 297 -9.79 1.28 -20.35
CA LEU A 297 -8.38 1.05 -20.02
C LEU A 297 -7.46 2.12 -20.61
N SER A 298 -7.81 2.72 -21.75
CA SER A 298 -7.04 3.80 -22.37
C SER A 298 -6.96 5.08 -21.51
N ASN A 299 -7.88 5.24 -20.55
CA ASN A 299 -7.91 6.37 -19.61
C ASN A 299 -7.05 6.15 -18.36
N LEU A 300 -6.43 4.97 -18.20
CA LEU A 300 -5.64 4.59 -17.04
C LEU A 300 -4.19 4.18 -17.40
N PRO A 301 -3.48 4.94 -18.25
CA PRO A 301 -2.18 4.52 -18.79
C PRO A 301 -1.10 4.33 -17.71
N LEU A 302 -1.11 5.12 -16.63
CA LEU A 302 -0.10 5.03 -15.57
C LEU A 302 -0.38 3.85 -14.66
N LEU A 303 -1.64 3.60 -14.33
CA LEU A 303 -2.07 2.43 -13.58
C LEU A 303 -1.74 1.12 -14.32
N LEU A 304 -1.98 1.08 -15.63
CA LEU A 304 -1.60 -0.06 -16.47
C LEU A 304 -0.09 -0.31 -16.46
N ARG A 305 0.70 0.75 -16.60
CA ARG A 305 2.16 0.67 -16.52
C ARG A 305 2.65 0.20 -15.14
N TRP A 306 2.04 0.72 -14.07
CA TRP A 306 2.31 0.26 -12.71
C TRP A 306 2.00 -1.23 -12.54
N TYR A 307 0.83 -1.66 -13.00
CA TYR A 307 0.38 -3.04 -12.90
C TYR A 307 1.34 -3.99 -13.65
N GLN A 308 1.74 -3.65 -14.88
CA GLN A 308 2.75 -4.41 -15.64
C GLN A 308 4.08 -4.55 -14.88
N ARG A 309 4.60 -3.46 -14.31
CA ARG A 309 5.86 -3.49 -13.54
C ARG A 309 5.77 -4.35 -12.29
N VAL A 310 4.65 -4.29 -11.57
CA VAL A 310 4.44 -5.10 -10.37
C VAL A 310 4.45 -6.60 -10.71
N GLN A 311 3.95 -6.99 -11.89
CA GLN A 311 3.96 -8.36 -12.37
C GLN A 311 5.36 -8.89 -12.73
N GLU A 312 6.35 -8.04 -12.96
CA GLU A 312 7.72 -8.46 -13.25
C GLU A 312 8.45 -9.02 -12.01
N LEU A 313 7.90 -8.79 -10.80
CA LEU A 313 8.53 -9.21 -9.55
C LEU A 313 8.29 -10.71 -9.29
N PRO A 314 9.34 -11.54 -9.12
CA PRO A 314 9.18 -12.98 -8.91
C PRO A 314 8.35 -13.35 -7.68
N SER A 315 8.49 -12.59 -6.59
CA SER A 315 7.72 -12.79 -5.37
C SER A 315 6.23 -12.48 -5.55
N VAL A 316 5.90 -11.49 -6.40
CA VAL A 316 4.52 -11.17 -6.78
C VAL A 316 3.92 -12.28 -7.63
N LEU A 317 4.64 -12.77 -8.65
CA LEU A 317 4.17 -13.86 -9.51
C LEU A 317 3.84 -15.12 -8.72
N ARG A 318 4.74 -15.50 -7.79
CA ARG A 318 4.53 -16.61 -6.88
C ARG A 318 3.29 -16.39 -6.01
N ALA A 319 3.21 -15.26 -5.30
CA ALA A 319 2.09 -14.98 -4.42
C ALA A 319 0.75 -14.92 -5.14
N ALA A 320 0.74 -14.36 -6.36
CA ALA A 320 -0.45 -14.32 -7.20
C ALA A 320 -0.94 -15.72 -7.55
N LYS A 321 -0.02 -16.60 -7.96
CA LYS A 321 -0.33 -18.00 -8.26
C LYS A 321 -0.92 -18.73 -7.04
N ASP A 322 -0.30 -18.56 -5.88
CA ASP A 322 -0.72 -19.23 -4.64
C ASP A 322 -2.08 -18.73 -4.12
N CYS A 323 -2.49 -17.52 -4.54
CA CYS A 323 -3.80 -16.93 -4.24
C CYS A 323 -4.80 -17.03 -5.40
N GLY A 324 -4.53 -17.85 -6.43
CA GLY A 324 -5.45 -18.07 -7.55
C GLY A 324 -5.65 -16.85 -8.44
N MET A 325 -4.74 -15.88 -8.36
CA MET A 325 -4.80 -14.62 -9.10
C MET A 325 -4.11 -14.75 -10.46
N ALA A 326 -4.90 -14.96 -11.50
CA ALA A 326 -4.44 -15.09 -12.88
C ALA A 326 -4.10 -13.72 -13.50
N LEU A 327 -2.87 -13.25 -13.23
CA LEU A 327 -2.34 -11.97 -13.69
C LEU A 327 -2.54 -11.74 -15.20
N LEU A 328 -3.20 -10.62 -15.55
CA LEU A 328 -3.49 -10.22 -16.92
C LEU A 328 -2.22 -9.85 -17.72
N SER A 329 -2.15 -10.27 -18.98
CA SER A 329 -1.23 -9.71 -19.97
C SER A 329 -1.98 -8.66 -20.79
N LEU A 330 -1.74 -7.38 -20.50
CA LEU A 330 -2.39 -6.26 -21.18
C LEU A 330 -1.43 -5.65 -22.20
N SER A 331 -1.77 -5.76 -23.49
CA SER A 331 -1.10 -5.02 -24.57
C SER A 331 -1.57 -3.58 -24.53
N MET A 332 -0.64 -2.62 -24.47
CA MET A 332 -0.97 -1.21 -24.67
C MET A 332 -1.36 -1.02 -26.14
N THR A 333 -2.64 -1.08 -26.47
CA THR A 333 -3.13 -0.76 -27.81
C THR A 333 -3.17 0.76 -28.01
N ASP A 334 -2.92 1.21 -29.24
CA ASP A 334 -2.90 2.62 -29.63
C ASP A 334 -4.16 3.38 -29.20
N PRO A 335 -4.03 4.67 -28.84
CA PRO A 335 -5.12 5.48 -28.32
C PRO A 335 -6.32 5.51 -29.28
N CYS A 336 -7.50 5.24 -28.73
CA CYS A 336 -8.77 5.49 -29.40
C CYS A 336 -8.90 7.00 -29.69
N PRO A 337 -9.45 7.43 -30.85
CA PRO A 337 -9.63 8.85 -31.13
C PRO A 337 -10.47 9.53 -30.03
N PRO A 338 -10.14 10.78 -29.67
CA PRO A 338 -10.77 11.45 -28.54
C PRO A 338 -12.27 11.59 -28.77
N GLN A 339 -13.06 11.03 -27.85
CA GLN A 339 -14.47 11.36 -27.75
C GLN A 339 -14.61 12.68 -27.02
N THR A 340 -15.35 13.61 -27.62
CA THR A 340 -15.68 14.92 -27.05
C THR A 340 -16.45 14.75 -25.74
N GLU A 341 -15.76 14.86 -24.61
CA GLU A 341 -16.41 14.92 -23.29
C GLU A 341 -17.17 16.25 -23.13
N ALA A 342 -18.42 16.17 -22.69
CA ALA A 342 -19.20 17.33 -22.26
C ALA A 342 -18.67 17.82 -20.88
N PRO A 343 -18.71 19.14 -20.59
CA PRO A 343 -18.14 19.67 -19.36
C PRO A 343 -18.88 19.18 -18.12
N LEU A 344 -18.15 18.55 -17.20
CA LEU A 344 -18.61 18.30 -15.84
C LEU A 344 -18.64 19.62 -15.04
N PRO A 345 -19.63 19.83 -14.16
CA PRO A 345 -19.70 21.03 -13.34
C PRO A 345 -18.54 21.02 -12.34
N SER A 346 -17.71 22.07 -12.45
CA SER A 346 -16.58 22.34 -11.56
C SER A 346 -17.10 22.71 -10.17
N GLY A 347 -17.12 21.73 -9.25
CA GLY A 347 -17.12 22.01 -7.83
C GLY A 347 -15.72 22.47 -7.44
N ALA A 348 -15.50 23.78 -7.46
CA ALA A 348 -14.25 24.38 -6.99
C ALA A 348 -14.21 24.30 -5.46
N ASP A 349 -13.63 23.24 -4.92
CA ASP A 349 -13.04 23.32 -3.58
C ASP A 349 -11.80 24.22 -3.70
N GLN A 350 -11.94 25.45 -3.20
CA GLN A 350 -10.85 26.40 -3.14
C GLN A 350 -9.76 25.87 -2.20
N GLU A 351 -8.71 25.29 -2.77
CA GLU A 351 -7.43 25.11 -2.09
C GLU A 351 -6.88 26.51 -1.79
N GLY A 352 -6.92 26.91 -0.51
CA GLY A 352 -6.24 28.11 -0.03
C GLY A 352 -4.72 28.07 -0.32
N PRO A 353 -4.05 29.23 -0.32
CA PRO A 353 -2.66 29.34 -0.76
C PRO A 353 -1.72 28.45 0.05
N LYS A 354 -0.99 27.56 -0.63
CA LYS A 354 0.05 26.69 -0.07
C LYS A 354 1.21 27.54 0.47
N LEU A 355 1.21 27.78 1.77
CA LEU A 355 2.39 28.26 2.51
C LEU A 355 3.48 27.17 2.47
N LYS A 356 4.71 27.59 2.17
CA LYS A 356 5.89 26.72 2.16
C LYS A 356 6.08 26.13 3.57
N GLN A 357 5.67 24.89 3.76
CA GLN A 357 5.90 24.16 5.01
C GLN A 357 7.32 23.62 5.02
N GLU A 358 8.16 24.18 5.90
CA GLU A 358 9.45 23.59 6.25
C GLU A 358 9.24 22.22 6.94
N PRO A 359 10.14 21.25 6.73
CA PRO A 359 10.02 19.93 7.33
C PRO A 359 10.02 20.02 8.85
N PHE A 360 8.91 19.58 9.41
CA PHE A 360 8.63 19.59 10.84
C PHE A 360 9.50 18.55 11.58
N ILE A 361 10.33 19.01 12.51
CA ILE A 361 11.07 18.18 13.47
C ILE A 361 10.77 18.74 14.86
N GLY A 362 9.90 18.09 15.62
CA GLY A 362 9.59 18.45 17.00
C GLY A 362 8.47 17.59 17.58
N GLY A 363 8.49 17.34 18.90
CA GLY A 363 7.33 16.78 19.60
C GLY A 363 6.17 17.80 19.71
N PRO A 364 5.05 17.45 20.38
CA PRO A 364 3.90 18.33 20.50
C PRO A 364 4.21 19.69 21.12
N ARG A 365 5.15 19.77 22.08
CA ARG A 365 5.55 21.03 22.73
C ARG A 365 6.21 22.03 21.76
N PRO A 366 7.22 21.64 20.96
CA PRO A 366 7.73 22.48 19.87
C PRO A 366 6.67 22.93 18.86
N THR A 367 5.69 22.08 18.50
CA THR A 367 4.60 22.47 17.60
C THR A 367 3.71 23.53 18.21
N LEU A 368 3.30 23.33 19.46
CA LEU A 368 2.44 24.27 20.19
C LEU A 368 3.12 25.62 20.36
N THR A 369 4.43 25.60 20.65
CA THR A 369 5.24 26.82 20.75
C THR A 369 5.30 27.55 19.40
N LYS A 370 5.56 26.84 18.29
CA LYS A 370 5.56 27.43 16.95
C LYS A 370 4.19 27.94 16.51
N LEU A 371 3.11 27.26 16.88
CA LEU A 371 1.73 27.71 16.59
C LEU A 371 1.46 29.02 17.32
N GLN A 372 1.81 29.10 18.62
CA GLN A 372 1.71 30.33 19.40
C GLN A 372 2.57 31.47 18.84
N GLU A 373 3.82 31.19 18.45
CA GLU A 373 4.70 32.16 17.79
C GLU A 373 4.13 32.70 16.46
N ASN A 374 3.26 31.93 15.80
CA ASN A 374 2.55 32.33 14.58
C ASN A 374 1.12 32.83 14.84
N GLY A 375 0.77 33.15 16.09
CA GLY A 375 -0.53 33.69 16.47
C GLY A 375 -1.70 32.68 16.40
N ILE A 376 -1.40 31.39 16.36
CA ILE A 376 -2.38 30.29 16.40
C ILE A 376 -2.39 29.72 17.82
N ASP A 377 -3.40 30.08 18.61
CA ASP A 377 -3.60 29.50 19.93
C ASP A 377 -4.24 28.12 19.83
N ALA A 378 -3.58 27.12 20.42
CA ALA A 378 -4.17 25.80 20.61
C ALA A 378 -5.24 25.89 21.69
N VAL A 379 -6.51 25.89 21.27
CA VAL A 379 -7.65 25.86 22.20
C VAL A 379 -7.79 24.43 22.73
N TYR A 380 -7.42 24.22 23.99
CA TYR A 380 -7.70 22.98 24.68
C TYR A 380 -9.17 22.93 25.08
N SER A 381 -9.89 21.90 24.63
CA SER A 381 -11.19 21.55 25.19
C SER A 381 -10.99 20.66 26.41
N ALA A 382 -11.91 20.75 27.38
CA ALA A 382 -12.00 19.74 28.42
C ALA A 382 -12.27 18.38 27.78
N HIS A 383 -11.69 17.32 28.36
CA HIS A 383 -11.95 15.95 27.89
C HIS A 383 -13.48 15.71 27.87
N PRO A 384 -14.06 15.17 26.79
CA PRO A 384 -15.51 14.96 26.68
C PRO A 384 -16.09 14.15 27.84
N CYS A 385 -15.27 13.27 28.42
CA CYS A 385 -15.58 12.46 29.59
C CYS A 385 -14.54 12.71 30.71
N PRO A 386 -14.63 13.79 31.50
CA PRO A 386 -13.58 14.16 32.46
C PRO A 386 -13.48 13.19 33.66
N SER A 387 -14.49 12.35 33.87
CA SER A 387 -14.49 11.27 34.88
C SER A 387 -13.76 10.01 34.41
N TRP A 388 -13.43 9.90 33.13
CA TRP A 388 -12.72 8.73 32.60
C TRP A 388 -11.22 8.89 32.83
N THR A 389 -10.69 8.05 33.71
CA THR A 389 -9.27 7.86 33.90
C THR A 389 -8.92 6.46 33.43
N VAL A 390 -8.02 6.37 32.46
CA VAL A 390 -7.51 5.08 31.96
C VAL A 390 -6.31 4.72 32.82
N ASP A 391 -6.40 3.58 33.50
CA ASP A 391 -5.27 3.01 34.21
C ASP A 391 -4.34 2.31 33.20
N TRP A 392 -3.36 3.07 32.68
CA TRP A 392 -2.41 2.59 31.69
C TRP A 392 -1.55 1.42 32.17
N GLU A 393 -1.33 1.27 33.48
CA GLU A 393 -0.55 0.18 34.08
C GLU A 393 -1.32 -1.15 34.05
N SER A 394 -2.66 -1.09 34.00
CA SER A 394 -3.51 -2.27 33.89
C SER A 394 -3.63 -2.80 32.46
N LEU A 395 -3.16 -2.05 31.46
CA LEU A 395 -3.27 -2.39 30.04
C LEU A 395 -1.96 -2.95 29.49
N PRO A 396 -1.98 -3.73 28.40
CA PRO A 396 -0.77 -4.21 27.76
C PRO A 396 0.18 -3.05 27.40
N ALA A 397 1.48 -3.22 27.66
CA ALA A 397 2.53 -2.23 27.31
C ALA A 397 2.41 -1.71 25.87
N ALA A 398 1.97 -2.56 24.94
CA ALA A 398 1.78 -2.23 23.53
C ALA A 398 0.78 -1.09 23.26
N VAL A 399 -0.19 -0.83 24.16
CA VAL A 399 -1.17 0.27 24.02
C VAL A 399 -0.79 1.53 24.78
N ASN A 400 0.27 1.48 25.58
CA ASN A 400 0.67 2.62 26.39
C ASN A 400 1.26 3.72 25.48
N PRO A 401 0.72 4.96 25.47
CA PRO A 401 1.21 6.03 24.62
C PRO A 401 2.67 6.45 24.88
N THR A 402 3.25 6.14 26.05
CA THR A 402 4.67 6.39 26.35
C THR A 402 5.60 5.30 25.85
N GLU A 403 5.11 4.07 25.68
CA GLU A 403 5.92 2.90 25.29
C GLU A 403 5.68 2.46 23.85
N ALA A 404 4.50 2.77 23.30
CA ALA A 404 4.11 2.38 21.96
C ALA A 404 4.97 3.09 20.90
N HIS A 405 5.56 2.32 19.99
CA HIS A 405 5.93 2.84 18.67
C HIS A 405 4.68 3.50 18.07
N MET A 406 4.78 4.78 17.65
CA MET A 406 3.67 5.63 17.14
C MET A 406 2.66 4.96 16.20
N THR A 407 3.00 3.82 15.60
CA THR A 407 2.09 2.96 14.83
C THR A 407 0.87 2.47 15.62
N TYR A 408 0.98 2.24 16.94
CA TYR A 408 -0.12 1.71 17.76
C TYR A 408 -0.87 2.79 18.55
N SER A 409 -0.15 3.85 18.97
CA SER A 409 -0.72 4.90 19.82
C SER A 409 -1.81 5.73 19.12
N VAL A 410 -1.65 6.10 17.85
CA VAL A 410 -2.61 6.96 17.14
C VAL A 410 -3.94 6.23 16.89
N SER A 411 -3.87 4.97 16.44
CA SER A 411 -5.06 4.13 16.22
C SER A 411 -5.84 3.86 17.51
N CYS A 412 -5.16 3.54 18.62
CA CYS A 412 -5.84 3.33 19.90
C CYS A 412 -6.55 4.60 20.39
N THR A 413 -5.92 5.77 20.31
CA THR A 413 -6.60 7.03 20.71
C THR A 413 -7.77 7.40 19.81
N ALA A 414 -7.68 7.16 18.49
CA ALA A 414 -8.77 7.46 17.57
C ALA A 414 -9.96 6.49 17.71
N GLU A 415 -9.69 5.18 17.89
CA GLU A 415 -10.74 4.17 18.10
C GLU A 415 -11.45 4.32 19.45
N ILE A 416 -10.73 4.67 20.53
CA ILE A 416 -11.34 4.97 21.83
C ILE A 416 -12.32 6.16 21.72
N ILE A 417 -11.97 7.18 20.95
CA ILE A 417 -12.83 8.35 20.72
C ILE A 417 -14.03 7.99 19.83
N SER A 418 -13.82 7.19 18.78
CA SER A 418 -14.88 6.78 17.84
C SER A 418 -15.93 5.86 18.49
N GLN A 419 -15.50 4.88 19.30
CA GLN A 419 -16.44 3.98 19.99
C GLN A 419 -17.25 4.69 21.09
N ALA A 420 -16.75 5.77 21.67
CA ALA A 420 -17.48 6.57 22.65
C ALA A 420 -18.64 7.36 22.01
N SER A 421 -18.54 7.74 20.72
CA SER A 421 -19.59 8.48 20.02
C SER A 421 -20.76 7.61 19.54
N LEU A 422 -20.63 6.28 19.58
CA LEU A 422 -21.66 5.32 19.17
C LEU A 422 -22.48 4.75 20.33
N LYS A 423 -22.17 5.14 21.58
CA LYS A 423 -22.90 4.75 22.81
C LYS A 423 -23.64 5.90 23.50
N SER A 424 -23.94 6.98 22.77
CA SER A 424 -24.80 8.07 23.24
C SER A 424 -26.20 7.99 22.63
#